data_AF-A0A9R0P3R4-F1
#
_entry.id   AF-A0A9R0P3R4-F1
#
_cell.length_a   1.000
_cell.length_b   1.000
_cell.length_c   1.000
_cell.angle_alpha   90.00
_cell.angle_beta   90.00
_cell.angle_gamma   90.00
#
_symmetry.space_group_name_H-M   'P 1'
#
loop_
_entity.id
_entity.type
_entity.pdbx_description
1 polymer ?
#
loop_
_entity_poly.entity_id
_entity_poly.type
_entity_poly.pdbx_seq_one_letter_code
_entity_poly.pdbx_strand_id
1 'polypeptide(L)'
;MIRVNRTDRLYALVEELRAVAPRPRSARWLADRFEVSVRTVERDISALQQSGTPIYAEAGRTGGYCLDKAHTMPPVNLTPAEAVAMALALRHLDATPFRAEGRSALRKLVAAMRREDADAAQNLAACVHLLGSGPVPPMPHVLGIRRVLRIRYTDREGTVTRREIEPLGYVGKPTHWYLVAWCRLRREIRAFRTDRIVSYSVTAEVPPLRRLRPEDLDIPYGDVDQLTLAG
;
A
#
# COMPACT_ATOMS: atom_id res chain seq x y z
N MET A 1 37.39 14.90 -18.60
CA MET A 1 36.95 13.58 -18.10
C MET A 1 36.32 13.78 -16.73
N ILE A 2 35.00 13.72 -16.63
CA ILE A 2 34.32 13.78 -15.33
C ILE A 2 34.51 12.42 -14.67
N ARG A 3 35.27 12.38 -13.58
CA ARG A 3 35.51 11.16 -12.82
C ARG A 3 34.18 10.73 -12.20
N VAL A 4 33.53 9.73 -12.81
CA VAL A 4 32.24 9.20 -12.32
C VAL A 4 32.44 8.74 -10.87
N ASN A 5 31.70 9.35 -9.95
CA ASN A 5 31.73 8.97 -8.55
C ASN A 5 31.30 7.50 -8.42
N ARG A 6 31.88 6.75 -7.47
CA ARG A 6 31.57 5.34 -7.27
C ARG A 6 30.07 5.11 -7.10
N THR A 7 29.38 5.97 -6.37
CA THR A 7 27.92 5.88 -6.17
C THR A 7 27.15 5.97 -7.48
N ASP A 8 27.49 6.93 -8.34
CA ASP A 8 26.84 7.10 -9.65
C ASP A 8 27.08 5.87 -10.55
N ARG A 9 28.30 5.31 -10.50
CA ARG A 9 28.63 4.09 -11.25
C ARG A 9 27.86 2.87 -10.72
N LEU A 10 27.71 2.72 -9.41
CA LEU A 10 26.92 1.63 -8.81
C LEU A 10 25.45 1.72 -9.26
N TYR A 11 24.86 2.91 -9.23
CA TYR A 11 23.50 3.13 -9.74
C TYR A 11 23.39 2.79 -11.23
N ALA A 12 24.32 3.30 -12.05
CA ALA A 12 24.31 3.08 -13.49
C ALA A 12 24.52 1.59 -13.87
N LEU A 13 25.34 0.85 -13.11
CA LEU A 13 25.50 -0.60 -13.27
C LEU A 13 24.18 -1.34 -13.05
N VAL A 14 23.43 -0.99 -12.00
CA VAL A 14 22.14 -1.62 -11.70
C VAL A 14 21.12 -1.32 -12.80
N GLU A 15 21.02 -0.07 -13.25
CA GLU A 15 20.07 0.30 -14.31
C GLU A 15 20.41 -0.35 -15.66
N GLU A 16 21.69 -0.46 -16.02
CA GLU A 16 22.11 -1.20 -17.22
C GLU A 16 21.69 -2.67 -17.14
N LEU A 17 22.00 -3.35 -16.04
CA LEU A 17 21.63 -4.76 -15.85
C LEU A 17 20.11 -4.96 -15.81
N ARG A 18 19.36 -4.02 -15.23
CA ARG A 18 17.89 -4.04 -15.21
C ARG A 18 17.31 -3.88 -16.61
N ALA A 19 17.83 -2.94 -17.41
CA ALA A 19 17.31 -2.64 -18.74
C ALA A 19 17.41 -3.83 -19.71
N VAL A 20 18.45 -4.66 -19.56
CA VAL A 20 18.71 -5.79 -20.46
C VAL A 20 18.26 -7.14 -19.90
N ALA A 21 17.84 -7.21 -18.63
CA ALA A 21 17.40 -8.44 -17.98
C ALA A 21 16.29 -9.16 -18.78
N PRO A 22 16.36 -10.49 -18.98
CA PRO A 22 17.25 -11.44 -18.30
C PRO A 22 18.58 -11.70 -19.06
N ARG A 23 18.98 -10.85 -20.01
CA ARG A 23 20.23 -11.06 -20.74
C ARG A 23 21.45 -10.67 -19.89
N PRO A 24 22.52 -11.47 -19.84
CA PRO A 24 23.73 -11.12 -19.10
C PRO A 24 24.59 -10.08 -19.83
N ARG A 25 25.39 -9.33 -19.06
CA ARG A 25 26.49 -8.48 -19.55
C ARG A 25 27.82 -8.99 -18.99
N SER A 26 28.79 -9.23 -19.86
CA SER A 26 30.11 -9.66 -19.41
C SER A 26 30.83 -8.55 -18.62
N ALA A 27 31.71 -8.94 -17.70
CA ALA A 27 32.50 -8.00 -16.92
C ALA A 27 33.34 -7.06 -17.82
N ARG A 28 33.83 -7.57 -18.95
CA ARG A 28 34.56 -6.77 -19.97
C ARG A 28 33.66 -5.74 -20.63
N TRP A 29 32.46 -6.13 -21.05
CA TRP A 29 31.52 -5.19 -21.66
C TRP A 29 31.17 -4.04 -20.71
N LEU A 30 30.92 -4.36 -19.43
CA LEU A 30 30.65 -3.35 -18.40
C LEU A 30 31.89 -2.46 -18.15
N ALA A 31 33.08 -3.05 -18.13
CA ALA A 31 34.33 -2.32 -17.95
C ALA A 31 34.53 -1.29 -19.07
N ASP A 32 34.32 -1.69 -20.33
CA ASP A 32 34.41 -0.82 -21.49
C ASP A 32 33.31 0.27 -21.45
N ARG A 33 32.07 -0.12 -21.15
CA ARG A 33 30.90 0.78 -21.10
C ARG A 33 31.03 1.90 -20.06
N PHE A 34 31.62 1.58 -18.91
CA PHE A 34 31.79 2.49 -17.77
C PHE A 34 33.21 3.05 -17.64
N GLU A 35 34.08 2.78 -18.62
CA GLU A 35 35.48 3.26 -18.68
C GLU A 35 36.28 2.93 -17.40
N VAL A 36 36.14 1.71 -16.89
CA VAL A 36 36.83 1.22 -15.69
C VAL A 36 37.49 -0.14 -15.95
N SER A 37 38.33 -0.60 -15.02
CA SER A 37 38.89 -1.94 -15.12
C SER A 37 37.84 -3.03 -14.83
N VAL A 38 38.03 -4.22 -15.40
CA VAL A 38 37.23 -5.42 -15.06
C VAL A 38 37.23 -5.67 -13.55
N ARG A 39 38.38 -5.54 -12.88
CA ARG A 39 38.51 -5.68 -11.42
C ARG A 39 37.65 -4.66 -10.66
N THR A 40 37.47 -3.45 -11.20
CA THR A 40 36.59 -2.44 -10.62
C THR A 40 35.12 -2.86 -10.74
N VAL A 41 34.71 -3.35 -11.92
CA VAL A 41 33.36 -3.89 -12.13
C VAL A 41 33.07 -5.05 -11.18
N GLU A 42 33.96 -6.04 -11.11
CA GLU A 42 33.79 -7.20 -10.22
C GLU A 42 33.64 -6.78 -8.75
N ARG A 43 34.44 -5.80 -8.30
CA ARG A 43 34.35 -5.26 -6.95
C ARG A 43 33.06 -4.50 -6.70
N ASP A 44 32.59 -3.74 -7.68
CA ASP A 44 31.34 -2.98 -7.59
C ASP A 44 30.11 -3.90 -7.65
N ILE A 45 30.11 -4.94 -8.49
CA ILE A 45 29.09 -6.00 -8.50
C ILE A 45 29.05 -6.72 -7.16
N SER A 46 30.22 -7.10 -6.62
CA SER A 46 30.28 -7.75 -5.29
C SER A 46 29.70 -6.85 -4.19
N ALA A 47 29.98 -5.55 -4.23
CA ALA A 47 29.39 -4.59 -3.28
C ALA A 47 27.86 -4.49 -3.44
N LEU A 48 27.33 -4.49 -4.67
CA LEU A 48 25.89 -4.50 -4.94
C LEU A 48 25.20 -5.79 -4.47
N GLN A 49 25.86 -6.94 -4.63
CA GLN A 49 25.36 -8.22 -4.11
C GLN A 49 25.32 -8.22 -2.58
N GLN A 50 26.38 -7.74 -1.93
CA GLN A 50 26.45 -7.58 -0.46
C GLN A 50 25.38 -6.61 0.07
N SER A 51 24.96 -5.63 -0.74
CA SER A 51 23.86 -4.71 -0.40
C SER A 51 22.47 -5.26 -0.74
N GLY A 52 22.36 -6.52 -1.17
CA GLY A 52 21.09 -7.19 -1.47
C GLY A 52 20.53 -6.94 -2.87
N THR A 53 21.32 -6.40 -3.81
CA THR A 53 20.91 -6.33 -5.22
C THR A 53 20.99 -7.74 -5.82
N PRO A 54 19.91 -8.28 -6.43
CA PRO A 54 19.85 -9.66 -6.91
C PRO A 54 20.58 -9.82 -8.25
N ILE A 55 21.89 -9.62 -8.24
CA ILE A 55 22.78 -9.83 -9.39
C ILE A 55 23.39 -11.22 -9.26
N TYR A 56 23.33 -12.01 -10.33
CA TYR A 56 23.98 -13.32 -10.43
C TYR A 56 24.96 -13.33 -11.60
N ALA A 57 25.89 -14.27 -11.56
CA ALA A 57 26.82 -14.52 -12.64
C ALA A 57 26.41 -15.79 -13.38
N GLU A 58 26.19 -15.69 -14.68
CA GLU A 58 26.01 -16.82 -15.57
C GLU A 58 27.39 -17.28 -16.08
N ALA A 59 27.71 -18.56 -15.92
CA ALA A 59 28.98 -19.13 -16.36
C ALA A 59 28.95 -19.47 -17.87
N GLY A 60 30.10 -19.43 -18.52
CA GLY A 60 30.26 -19.84 -19.92
C GLY A 60 30.81 -18.75 -20.84
N ARG A 61 31.05 -19.09 -22.10
CA ARG A 61 31.71 -18.21 -23.09
C ARG A 61 30.91 -16.94 -23.42
N THR A 62 29.60 -16.99 -23.26
CA THR A 62 28.65 -15.87 -23.43
C THR A 62 28.07 -15.40 -22.08
N GLY A 63 28.61 -15.88 -20.97
CA GLY A 63 28.15 -15.58 -19.62
C GLY A 63 28.49 -14.15 -19.17
N GLY A 64 28.00 -13.79 -18.00
CA GLY A 64 28.16 -12.44 -17.45
C GLY A 64 27.23 -12.19 -16.26
N TYR A 65 27.16 -10.94 -15.83
CA TYR A 65 26.27 -10.53 -14.76
C TYR A 65 24.88 -10.22 -15.30
N CYS A 66 23.85 -10.69 -14.59
CA CYS A 66 22.46 -10.36 -14.89
C CYS A 66 21.69 -10.12 -13.59
N LEU A 67 20.59 -9.37 -13.69
CA LEU A 67 19.67 -9.15 -12.59
C LEU A 67 18.58 -10.22 -12.66
N ASP A 68 18.40 -10.99 -11.58
CA ASP A 68 17.52 -12.17 -11.60
C ASP A 68 16.04 -11.77 -11.59
N LYS A 69 15.36 -11.94 -12.72
CA LYS A 69 13.91 -11.75 -12.82
C LYS A 69 13.12 -12.79 -12.02
N ALA A 70 13.68 -13.96 -11.71
CA ALA A 70 13.02 -14.98 -10.89
C ALA A 70 13.00 -14.63 -9.39
N HIS A 71 13.89 -13.74 -8.93
CA HIS A 71 13.94 -13.26 -7.54
C HIS A 71 13.47 -11.81 -7.35
N THR A 72 13.15 -11.08 -8.43
CA THR A 72 12.42 -9.82 -8.35
C THR A 72 10.94 -10.03 -8.66
N MET A 73 10.04 -9.42 -7.89
CA MET A 73 8.63 -9.45 -8.27
C MET A 73 8.45 -8.86 -9.68
N PRO A 74 7.64 -9.48 -10.56
CA PRO A 74 7.25 -8.84 -11.81
C PRO A 74 6.55 -7.51 -11.49
N PRO A 75 6.46 -6.57 -12.44
CA PRO A 75 5.70 -5.34 -12.24
C PRO A 75 4.28 -5.65 -11.75
N VAL A 76 3.97 -5.24 -10.53
CA VAL A 76 2.65 -5.43 -9.92
C VAL A 76 1.91 -4.09 -10.00
N ASN A 77 0.73 -4.10 -10.60
CA ASN A 77 -0.17 -2.95 -10.56
C ASN A 77 -1.11 -3.14 -9.37
N LEU A 78 -0.97 -2.29 -8.36
CA LEU A 78 -1.87 -2.26 -7.22
C LEU A 78 -2.87 -1.12 -7.40
N THR A 79 -4.14 -1.43 -7.17
CA THR A 79 -5.17 -0.40 -7.01
C THR A 79 -5.02 0.30 -5.66
N PRO A 80 -5.52 1.54 -5.52
CA PRO A 80 -5.56 2.23 -4.24
C PRO A 80 -6.22 1.43 -3.11
N ALA A 81 -7.28 0.68 -3.43
CA ALA A 81 -8.01 -0.13 -2.45
C ALA A 81 -7.18 -1.33 -1.96
N GLU A 82 -6.44 -2.00 -2.85
CA GLU A 82 -5.54 -3.10 -2.49
C GLU A 82 -4.40 -2.61 -1.61
N ALA A 83 -3.83 -1.44 -1.91
CA ALA A 83 -2.78 -0.84 -1.09
C ALA A 83 -3.25 -0.55 0.35
N VAL A 84 -4.46 -0.01 0.52
CA VAL A 84 -5.06 0.22 1.84
C VAL A 84 -5.33 -1.08 2.59
N ALA A 85 -5.83 -2.11 1.89
CA ALA A 85 -6.05 -3.43 2.49
C ALA A 85 -4.73 -4.06 2.98
N MET A 86 -3.67 -3.98 2.18
CA MET A 86 -2.34 -4.46 2.55
C MET A 86 -1.76 -3.69 3.73
N ALA A 87 -1.88 -2.35 3.74
CA ALA A 87 -1.39 -1.52 4.85
C ALA A 87 -2.04 -1.91 6.18
N LEU A 88 -3.35 -2.13 6.15
CA LEU A 88 -4.09 -2.57 7.31
C LEU A 88 -3.69 -3.97 7.79
N ALA A 89 -3.52 -4.91 6.87
CA ALA A 89 -3.06 -6.26 7.20
C ALA A 89 -1.67 -6.22 7.84
N LEU A 90 -0.74 -5.44 7.25
CA LEU A 90 0.63 -5.32 7.72
C LEU A 90 0.75 -4.61 9.08
N ARG A 91 -0.17 -3.71 9.43
CA ARG A 91 -0.21 -3.10 10.79
C ARG A 91 -0.42 -4.11 11.91
N HIS A 92 -1.08 -5.25 11.65
CA HIS A 92 -1.23 -6.30 12.67
C HIS A 92 0.13 -6.92 13.05
N LEU A 93 1.16 -6.75 12.22
CA LEU A 93 2.52 -7.20 12.50
C LEU A 93 3.27 -6.28 13.48
N ASP A 94 2.78 -5.07 13.78
CA ASP A 94 3.45 -4.14 14.70
C ASP A 94 3.63 -4.74 16.11
N ALA A 95 2.71 -5.61 16.54
CA ALA A 95 2.78 -6.33 17.81
C ALA A 95 3.59 -7.65 17.75
N THR A 96 4.28 -7.91 16.64
CA THR A 96 5.03 -9.15 16.41
C THR A 96 6.52 -8.85 16.16
N PRO A 97 7.40 -9.87 16.19
CA PRO A 97 8.80 -9.71 15.80
C PRO A 97 8.99 -9.20 14.36
N PHE A 98 7.99 -9.38 13.48
CA PHE A 98 8.05 -9.04 12.06
C PHE A 98 7.68 -7.57 11.74
N ARG A 99 7.62 -6.69 12.75
CA ARG A 99 7.24 -5.28 12.57
C ARG A 99 8.09 -4.55 11.52
N ALA A 100 9.39 -4.83 11.48
CA ALA A 100 10.33 -4.14 10.60
C ALA A 100 10.14 -4.58 9.15
N GLU A 101 9.94 -5.87 8.95
CA GLU A 101 9.64 -6.52 7.68
C GLU A 101 8.30 -6.04 7.14
N GLY A 102 7.27 -5.95 7.99
CA GLY A 102 5.95 -5.42 7.61
C GLY A 102 6.01 -3.99 7.10
N ARG A 103 6.70 -3.10 7.83
CA ARG A 103 6.92 -1.69 7.41
C ARG A 103 7.77 -1.59 6.15
N SER A 104 8.77 -2.45 6.01
CA SER A 104 9.59 -2.54 4.80
C SER A 104 8.75 -2.97 3.58
N ALA A 105 7.89 -3.97 3.75
CA ALA A 105 6.99 -4.45 2.70
C ALA A 105 6.01 -3.35 2.28
N LEU A 106 5.36 -2.66 3.23
CA LEU A 106 4.43 -1.58 2.91
C LEU A 106 5.11 -0.45 2.10
N ARG A 107 6.31 -0.03 2.52
CA ARG A 107 7.10 0.97 1.78
C ARG A 107 7.40 0.55 0.35
N LYS A 108 7.77 -0.72 0.14
CA LYS A 108 8.02 -1.28 -1.20
C LYS A 108 6.76 -1.33 -2.06
N LEU A 109 5.61 -1.70 -1.48
CA LEU A 109 4.32 -1.74 -2.18
C LEU A 109 3.91 -0.34 -2.65
N VAL A 110 3.96 0.66 -1.77
CA VAL A 110 3.62 2.05 -2.11
C VAL A 110 4.59 2.62 -3.14
N ALA A 111 5.90 2.32 -3.02
CA ALA A 111 6.91 2.78 -3.98
C ALA A 111 6.77 2.16 -5.39
N ALA A 112 6.10 1.01 -5.50
CA ALA A 112 5.83 0.36 -6.78
C ALA A 112 4.60 0.95 -7.50
N MET A 113 3.78 1.75 -6.81
CA MET A 113 2.58 2.37 -7.38
C MET A 113 2.91 3.61 -8.20
N ARG A 114 2.06 3.92 -9.18
CA ARG A 114 2.09 5.25 -9.82
C ARG A 114 1.76 6.31 -8.77
N ARG A 115 2.33 7.50 -8.95
CA ARG A 115 2.11 8.62 -8.01
C ARG A 115 0.62 8.92 -7.78
N GLU A 116 -0.17 8.96 -8.86
CA GLU A 116 -1.63 9.17 -8.78
C GLU A 116 -2.34 8.10 -7.93
N ASP A 117 -1.96 6.83 -8.09
CA ASP A 117 -2.54 5.73 -7.34
C ASP A 117 -2.11 5.75 -5.87
N ALA A 118 -0.84 6.10 -5.60
CA ALA A 118 -0.33 6.28 -4.25
C ALA A 118 -1.04 7.43 -3.52
N ASP A 119 -1.25 8.57 -4.19
CA ASP A 119 -2.00 9.71 -3.64
C ASP A 119 -3.47 9.33 -3.37
N ALA A 120 -4.10 8.59 -4.29
CA ALA A 120 -5.46 8.07 -4.10
C ALA A 120 -5.52 7.08 -2.93
N ALA A 121 -4.51 6.21 -2.77
CA ALA A 121 -4.42 5.26 -1.66
C ALA A 121 -4.25 5.99 -0.33
N GLN A 122 -3.43 7.03 -0.27
CA GLN A 122 -3.23 7.84 0.93
C GLN A 122 -4.52 8.55 1.34
N ASN A 123 -5.25 9.12 0.39
CA ASN A 123 -6.57 9.72 0.65
C ASN A 123 -7.59 8.70 1.16
N LEU A 124 -7.57 7.48 0.62
CA LEU A 124 -8.45 6.40 1.06
C LEU A 124 -8.07 5.89 2.46
N ALA A 125 -6.77 5.76 2.75
CA ALA A 125 -6.26 5.38 4.07
C ALA A 125 -6.67 6.40 5.14
N ALA A 126 -6.66 7.69 4.79
CA ALA A 126 -7.09 8.76 5.70
C ALA A 126 -8.57 8.64 6.14
N CYS A 127 -9.41 7.93 5.39
CA CYS A 127 -10.80 7.65 5.78
C CYS A 127 -10.93 6.40 6.67
N VAL A 128 -9.84 5.71 7.02
CA VAL A 128 -9.84 4.53 7.87
C VAL A 128 -9.27 4.90 9.24
N HIS A 129 -10.10 4.82 10.27
CA HIS A 129 -9.73 5.05 11.66
C HIS A 129 -9.83 3.74 12.45
N LEU A 130 -8.88 3.51 13.36
CA LEU A 130 -8.78 2.29 14.14
C LEU A 130 -8.66 2.64 15.62
N LEU A 131 -9.47 1.97 16.44
CA LEU A 131 -9.37 2.02 17.91
C LEU A 131 -8.61 0.77 18.37
N GLY A 132 -7.32 0.92 18.63
CA GLY A 132 -6.42 -0.18 19.00
C GLY A 132 -6.17 -1.19 17.86
N SER A 133 -5.91 -2.44 18.22
CA SER A 133 -5.58 -3.56 17.30
C SER A 133 -6.82 -4.24 16.71
N GLY A 134 -7.81 -3.46 16.25
CA GLY A 134 -9.06 -4.01 15.72
C GLY A 134 -8.88 -4.89 14.47
N PRO A 135 -9.80 -5.84 14.21
CA PRO A 135 -9.75 -6.79 13.06
C PRO A 135 -9.80 -6.05 11.71
N VAL A 136 -9.74 -6.71 10.55
CA VAL A 136 -9.85 -6.08 9.21
C VAL A 136 -11.30 -5.65 8.87
N PRO A 137 -11.59 -4.48 8.24
CA PRO A 137 -12.94 -4.04 7.95
C PRO A 137 -13.54 -4.91 6.86
N PRO A 138 -14.82 -5.29 6.99
CA PRO A 138 -15.45 -6.22 6.06
C PRO A 138 -15.80 -5.60 4.69
N MET A 139 -15.72 -4.27 4.53
CA MET A 139 -16.20 -3.56 3.33
C MET A 139 -15.26 -2.43 2.86
N PRO A 140 -13.96 -2.69 2.62
CA PRO A 140 -12.97 -1.63 2.34
C PRO A 140 -13.27 -0.82 1.06
N HIS A 141 -13.91 -1.43 0.06
CA HIS A 141 -14.19 -0.80 -1.23
C HIS A 141 -15.21 0.36 -1.15
N VAL A 142 -16.03 0.40 -0.11
CA VAL A 142 -17.11 1.40 0.03
C VAL A 142 -16.60 2.83 0.11
N LEU A 143 -15.43 3.04 0.72
CA LEU A 143 -14.86 4.39 0.90
C LEU A 143 -14.26 4.95 -0.39
N GLY A 144 -13.73 4.09 -1.27
CA GLY A 144 -13.09 4.53 -2.52
C GLY A 144 -14.07 5.03 -3.58
N ILE A 145 -15.35 4.65 -3.48
CA ILE A 145 -16.32 4.88 -4.55
C ILE A 145 -16.94 6.28 -4.49
N ARG A 146 -16.89 6.98 -3.34
CA ARG A 146 -17.51 8.31 -3.13
C ARG A 146 -18.92 8.39 -3.73
N ARG A 147 -19.79 7.47 -3.31
CA ARG A 147 -21.20 7.43 -3.72
C ARG A 147 -22.11 7.27 -2.52
N VAL A 148 -23.37 7.67 -2.68
CA VAL A 148 -24.40 7.36 -1.70
C VAL A 148 -24.63 5.85 -1.70
N LEU A 149 -24.72 5.25 -0.51
CA LEU A 149 -25.13 3.86 -0.35
C LEU A 149 -26.58 3.78 0.11
N ARG A 150 -27.33 2.87 -0.49
CA ARG A 150 -28.58 2.38 0.07
C ARG A 150 -28.28 1.12 0.87
N ILE A 151 -28.61 1.13 2.15
CA ILE A 151 -28.41 -0.01 3.04
C ILE A 151 -29.72 -0.51 3.62
N ARG A 152 -29.81 -1.82 3.84
CA ARG A 152 -30.76 -2.44 4.77
C ARG A 152 -30.02 -2.68 6.08
N TYR A 153 -30.49 -2.06 7.15
CA TYR A 153 -29.80 -2.04 8.44
C TYR A 153 -30.73 -2.48 9.55
N THR A 154 -30.28 -3.42 10.35
CA THR A 154 -30.96 -3.86 11.57
C THR A 154 -30.53 -2.96 12.73
N ASP A 155 -31.46 -2.26 13.35
CA ASP A 155 -31.17 -1.40 14.50
C ASP A 155 -30.94 -2.22 15.81
N ARG A 156 -30.92 -1.56 16.97
CA ARG A 156 -30.69 -2.25 18.25
C ARG A 156 -31.91 -3.03 18.71
N GLU A 157 -33.08 -2.61 18.25
CA GLU A 157 -34.39 -3.15 18.54
C GLU A 157 -34.75 -4.32 17.59
N GLY A 158 -33.87 -4.66 16.65
CA GLY A 158 -34.07 -5.75 15.69
C GLY A 158 -34.88 -5.35 14.46
N THR A 159 -35.26 -4.08 14.33
CA THR A 159 -36.07 -3.60 13.21
C THR A 159 -35.19 -3.37 11.99
N VAL A 160 -35.57 -3.97 10.87
CA VAL A 160 -34.88 -3.77 9.59
C VAL A 160 -35.37 -2.48 8.97
N THR A 161 -34.44 -1.57 8.72
CA THR A 161 -34.74 -0.26 8.15
C THR A 161 -33.94 -0.01 6.88
N ARG A 162 -34.49 0.78 5.96
CA ARG A 162 -33.77 1.26 4.77
C ARG A 162 -33.18 2.63 5.07
N ARG A 163 -31.92 2.85 4.68
CA ARG A 163 -31.20 4.10 4.87
C ARG A 163 -30.42 4.46 3.61
N GLU A 164 -30.41 5.74 3.29
CA GLU A 164 -29.42 6.32 2.38
C GLU A 164 -28.34 7.00 3.22
N ILE A 165 -27.11 6.55 3.03
CA ILE A 165 -25.97 6.99 3.81
C ILE A 165 -24.83 7.43 2.88
N GLU A 166 -24.03 8.37 3.35
CA GLU A 166 -22.85 8.84 2.64
C GLU A 166 -21.62 8.41 3.44
N PRO A 167 -20.89 7.37 2.99
CA PRO A 167 -19.72 6.85 3.68
C PRO A 167 -18.68 7.94 3.90
N LEU A 168 -18.22 8.07 5.15
CA LEU A 168 -17.18 9.02 5.53
C LEU A 168 -15.91 8.32 6.01
N GLY A 169 -16.04 7.17 6.64
CA GLY A 169 -14.91 6.38 7.09
C GLY A 169 -15.29 5.11 7.84
N TYR A 170 -14.30 4.33 8.21
CA TYR A 170 -14.50 3.19 9.12
C TYR A 170 -13.86 3.47 10.48
N VAL A 171 -14.48 2.92 11.53
CA VAL A 171 -13.93 2.84 12.88
C VAL A 171 -13.94 1.37 13.30
N GLY A 172 -12.76 0.81 13.53
CA GLY A 172 -12.60 -0.56 14.02
C GLY A 172 -12.48 -0.58 15.54
N LYS A 173 -13.41 -1.26 16.23
CA LYS A 173 -13.27 -1.64 17.65
C LYS A 173 -12.74 -3.09 17.72
N PRO A 174 -12.16 -3.55 18.85
CA PRO A 174 -11.61 -4.90 18.97
C PRO A 174 -12.55 -6.04 18.53
N THR A 175 -13.87 -5.85 18.65
CA THR A 175 -14.88 -6.88 18.32
C THR A 175 -15.75 -6.55 17.12
N HIS A 176 -15.85 -5.29 16.69
CA HIS A 176 -16.82 -4.86 15.68
C HIS A 176 -16.31 -3.69 14.84
N TRP A 177 -16.73 -3.67 13.59
CA TRP A 177 -16.50 -2.56 12.67
C TRP A 177 -17.71 -1.64 12.57
N TYR A 178 -17.44 -0.35 12.45
CA TYR A 178 -18.45 0.68 12.29
C TYR A 178 -18.17 1.47 11.03
N LEU A 179 -19.14 1.51 10.11
CA LEU A 179 -19.15 2.45 9.00
C LEU A 179 -19.68 3.79 9.52
N VAL A 180 -18.81 4.79 9.57
CA VAL A 180 -19.20 6.17 9.87
C VAL A 180 -19.71 6.81 8.60
N ALA A 181 -20.95 7.31 8.66
CA ALA A 181 -21.60 7.89 7.49
C ALA A 181 -22.58 8.98 7.87
N TRP A 182 -22.78 9.95 6.97
CA TRP A 182 -23.90 10.87 7.08
C TRP A 182 -25.21 10.15 6.76
N CYS A 183 -26.13 10.08 7.71
CA CYS A 183 -27.43 9.47 7.54
C CYS A 183 -28.42 10.49 6.98
N ARG A 184 -28.87 10.35 5.72
CA ARG A 184 -29.79 11.33 5.12
C ARG A 184 -31.14 11.41 5.81
N LEU A 185 -31.63 10.27 6.30
CA LEU A 185 -32.90 10.21 7.02
C LEU A 185 -32.86 11.01 8.33
N ARG A 186 -31.73 10.98 9.03
CA ARG A 186 -31.57 11.63 10.35
C ARG A 186 -30.86 12.98 10.28
N ARG A 187 -30.24 13.28 9.13
CA ARG A 187 -29.48 14.50 8.85
C ARG A 187 -28.37 14.74 9.87
N GLU A 188 -27.65 13.68 10.21
CA GLU A 188 -26.53 13.69 11.17
C GLU A 188 -25.50 12.60 10.81
N ILE A 189 -24.29 12.71 11.37
CA ILE A 189 -23.26 11.66 11.28
C ILE A 189 -23.63 10.54 12.26
N ARG A 190 -23.63 9.29 11.78
CA ARG A 190 -23.88 8.11 12.63
C ARG A 190 -22.89 7.00 12.31
N ALA A 191 -22.61 6.19 13.34
CA ALA A 191 -21.83 4.96 13.23
C ALA A 191 -22.76 3.75 13.03
N PHE A 192 -22.61 3.06 11.91
CA PHE A 192 -23.37 1.86 11.55
C PHE A 192 -22.53 0.62 11.75
N ARG A 193 -22.98 -0.29 12.62
CA ARG A 193 -22.33 -1.59 12.83
C ARG A 193 -22.35 -2.41 11.54
N THR A 194 -21.19 -2.75 11.00
CA THR A 194 -21.10 -3.38 9.67
C THR A 194 -21.73 -4.76 9.64
N ASP A 195 -21.69 -5.51 10.74
CA ASP A 195 -22.34 -6.81 10.91
C ASP A 195 -23.87 -6.72 10.90
N ARG A 196 -24.44 -5.53 11.12
CA ARG A 196 -25.88 -5.27 11.06
C ARG A 196 -26.35 -4.73 9.71
N ILE A 197 -25.44 -4.54 8.76
CA ILE A 197 -25.79 -4.19 7.38
C ILE A 197 -26.14 -5.49 6.66
N VAL A 198 -27.44 -5.74 6.49
CA VAL A 198 -27.96 -6.97 5.85
C VAL A 198 -27.63 -6.99 4.36
N SER A 199 -27.70 -5.84 3.71
CA SER A 199 -27.36 -5.67 2.30
C SER A 199 -27.10 -4.21 1.98
N TYR A 200 -26.29 -3.94 0.96
CA TYR A 200 -26.11 -2.58 0.44
C TYR A 200 -26.09 -2.56 -1.09
N SER A 201 -26.42 -1.40 -1.65
CA SER A 201 -26.24 -1.10 -3.08
C SER A 201 -25.65 0.30 -3.25
N VAL A 202 -24.69 0.42 -4.16
CA VAL A 202 -24.07 1.68 -4.54
C VAL A 202 -24.98 2.42 -5.50
N THR A 203 -25.26 3.70 -5.26
CA THR A 203 -26.01 4.54 -6.21
C THR A 203 -25.05 5.27 -7.16
N ALA A 204 -25.60 5.84 -8.23
CA ALA A 204 -24.82 6.70 -9.13
C ALA A 204 -24.55 8.09 -8.53
N GLU A 205 -25.21 8.45 -7.43
CA GLU A 205 -25.17 9.79 -6.85
C GLU A 205 -23.84 10.04 -6.12
N VAL A 206 -23.19 11.14 -6.47
CA VAL A 206 -21.99 11.63 -5.77
C VAL A 206 -22.43 12.57 -4.64
N PRO A 207 -22.16 12.22 -3.38
CA PRO A 207 -22.47 13.10 -2.26
C PRO A 207 -21.57 14.36 -2.22
N PRO A 208 -22.04 15.46 -1.60
CA PRO A 208 -21.17 16.59 -1.32
C PRO A 208 -19.99 16.15 -0.45
N LEU A 209 -18.84 16.83 -0.60
CA LEU A 209 -17.66 16.58 0.23
C LEU A 209 -17.98 16.90 1.68
N ARG A 210 -17.99 15.85 2.52
CA ARG A 210 -18.08 15.96 3.96
C ARG A 210 -16.79 15.43 4.54
N ARG A 211 -16.13 16.25 5.36
CA ARG A 211 -14.94 15.82 6.11
C ARG A 211 -15.41 15.22 7.42
N LEU A 212 -14.95 14.01 7.70
CA LEU A 212 -15.06 13.43 9.02
C LEU A 212 -13.97 14.04 9.89
N ARG A 213 -14.35 14.72 10.96
CA ARG A 213 -13.38 15.16 11.96
C ARG A 213 -13.36 14.13 13.10
N PRO A 214 -12.22 13.93 13.78
CA PRO A 214 -12.15 13.02 14.92
C PRO A 214 -13.20 13.33 16.01
N GLU A 215 -13.50 14.62 16.23
CA GLU A 215 -14.53 15.12 17.14
C GLU A 215 -15.97 14.74 16.74
N ASP A 216 -16.24 14.51 15.46
CA ASP A 216 -17.58 14.11 14.97
C ASP A 216 -17.90 12.63 15.29
N LEU A 217 -16.92 11.88 15.78
CA LEU A 217 -17.07 10.45 16.04
C LEU A 217 -17.78 10.14 17.37
N ASP A 218 -17.80 11.09 18.31
CA ASP A 218 -18.38 10.94 19.66
C ASP A 218 -18.13 9.53 20.25
N ILE A 219 -16.88 9.06 20.14
CA ILE A 219 -16.45 7.76 20.66
C ILE A 219 -15.96 7.99 22.09
N PRO A 220 -16.68 7.51 23.13
CA PRO A 220 -16.33 7.79 24.52
C PRO A 220 -15.09 7.05 25.06
N TYR A 221 -14.38 6.27 24.23
CA TYR A 221 -13.27 5.42 24.68
C TYR A 221 -12.19 5.22 23.61
N GLY A 222 -10.97 5.68 23.92
CA GLY A 222 -9.70 5.27 23.30
C GLY A 222 -9.05 6.31 22.36
N ASP A 223 -7.71 6.29 22.31
CA ASP A 223 -6.94 7.01 21.29
C ASP A 223 -7.31 6.49 19.90
N VAL A 224 -7.70 7.42 19.02
CA VAL A 224 -8.09 7.13 17.63
C VAL A 224 -6.85 7.27 16.75
N ASP A 225 -6.38 6.16 16.20
CA ASP A 225 -5.29 6.18 15.22
C ASP A 225 -5.87 6.19 13.80
N GLN A 226 -5.38 7.13 12.98
CA GLN A 226 -5.66 7.16 11.55
C GLN A 226 -4.71 6.19 10.82
N LEU A 227 -5.24 5.41 9.87
CA LEU A 227 -4.38 4.57 9.03
C LEU A 227 -3.52 5.47 8.14
N THR A 228 -2.21 5.24 8.15
CA THR A 228 -1.27 5.90 7.26
C THR A 228 -0.55 4.88 6.40
N LEU A 229 -0.20 5.26 5.16
CA LEU A 229 0.68 4.46 4.31
C LEU A 229 2.17 4.86 4.49
N ALA A 230 2.44 5.89 5.31
CA ALA A 230 3.79 6.26 5.71
C ALA A 230 4.24 5.37 6.87
N GLY A 231 5.05 4.35 6.58
CA GLY A 231 5.55 3.38 7.58
C GLY A 231 6.45 3.97 8.67
#